data_AF-A0A942BLB4-F1
#
_entry.id   AF-A0A942BLB4-F1
#
_cell.length_a   1.000
_cell.length_b   1.000
_cell.length_c   1.000
_cell.angle_alpha   90.00
_cell.angle_beta   90.00
_cell.angle_gamma   90.00
#
_symmetry.space_group_name_H-M   'P 1'
#
loop_
_entity.id
_entity.type
_entity.pdbx_description
1 polymer ?
#
loop_
_entity_poly.entity_id
_entity_poly.type
_entity_poly.pdbx_seq_one_letter_code
_entity_poly.pdbx_strand_id
1 'polypeptide(L)'
;MGHDIRRIIATDCGSTTTKAILIERNDQGEYRLVARGEAPTTVEKPFEDVTLGVVNSITELEDITAVEVPEGYKVGRRTLVENGTVKRVLKEGKETFKSSGENDAADLYVSTSSAGGGLQMMVTGVVKAMSAESAERAALGAGAILMDTLSVDDGRKDYQKVERLRQLRPDIILMSGGTDGGNVDLLVEMAEIVRRADPKPRFGDMKLPIIYAGNKDASDKVKAVVGEEIELHVTPNLRPSMAQENLGPAREEIHEMFLEHVMQQAPGYSKLLDWTSEEVMATPNAVGKLLKEYAENEKINVLGVDIGGATTDVFSVFLNKSGERIYNRTVSANLGMSYSICNVLKEAGIENIARWLPFQIDPAEVRNRLRNKMIRPTTIPQTYEDLLIEHAVSREALRLAFIHHKSLARDLTGQQQQRDVGQIFNQDESGQTLVKMMELDMVIGSGGVLSHAPRRAQSALMMMDAYQPEGITMLTVDSIFMMPHLGVLSQHFYEAAKQVFEYDCIVKCGHCIAPVGVAKPGEACVTVRGEGINEVVPFGEIRVIPCDRKEFKDLTIEPAKGFDVGEGAGKAVTRKLEGGTVGIIIDARGRPFDVKLDDPARIGNLRKWLEAFGLPLPK
;
A
#
# COMPACT_ATOMS: atom_id res chain seq x y z
N MET A 1 27.67 22.06 -7.28
CA MET A 1 28.75 21.06 -7.16
C MET A 1 28.17 19.95 -6.31
N GLY A 2 27.88 18.78 -6.90
CA GLY A 2 27.30 17.67 -6.13
C GLY A 2 28.33 17.18 -5.12
N HIS A 3 27.96 17.12 -3.85
CA HIS A 3 28.76 16.40 -2.86
C HIS A 3 28.89 14.95 -3.33
N ASP A 4 30.09 14.37 -3.19
CA ASP A 4 30.32 12.97 -3.54
C ASP A 4 29.72 12.07 -2.45
N ILE A 5 28.43 11.77 -2.58
CA ILE A 5 27.69 10.93 -1.62
C ILE A 5 28.16 9.49 -1.80
N ARG A 6 28.79 8.91 -0.78
CA ARG A 6 29.24 7.50 -0.81
C ARG A 6 28.37 6.62 0.06
N ARG A 7 27.91 7.13 1.22
CA ARG A 7 27.18 6.38 2.24
C ARG A 7 25.86 7.06 2.58
N ILE A 8 24.78 6.30 2.47
CA ILE A 8 23.43 6.76 2.76
C ILE A 8 22.84 5.84 3.83
N ILE A 9 22.30 6.43 4.89
CA ILE A 9 21.40 5.74 5.81
C ILE A 9 19.99 6.14 5.42
N ALA A 10 19.10 5.17 5.36
CA ALA A 10 17.67 5.44 5.34
C ALA A 10 17.00 4.68 6.48
N THR A 11 16.04 5.31 7.15
CA THR A 11 15.18 4.64 8.14
C THR A 11 13.69 4.74 7.79
N ASP A 12 12.92 3.73 8.19
CA ASP A 12 11.46 3.75 8.16
C ASP A 12 10.95 3.43 9.56
N CYS A 13 10.29 4.41 10.17
CA CYS A 13 9.69 4.27 11.49
C CYS A 13 8.25 3.75 11.34
N GLY A 14 8.09 2.42 11.22
CA GLY A 14 6.78 1.78 11.11
C GLY A 14 6.02 1.71 12.44
N SER A 15 4.76 1.28 12.43
CA SER A 15 3.95 1.14 13.65
C SER A 15 4.39 0.00 14.58
N THR A 16 5.02 -1.04 14.02
CA THR A 16 5.48 -2.23 14.79
C THR A 16 6.99 -2.25 14.96
N THR A 17 7.72 -1.90 13.90
CA THR A 17 9.17 -2.03 13.80
C THR A 17 9.76 -0.84 13.05
N THR A 18 10.92 -0.39 13.51
CA THR A 18 11.76 0.61 12.85
C THR A 18 12.86 -0.12 12.10
N LYS A 19 12.98 0.16 10.81
CA LYS A 19 13.94 -0.50 9.92
C LYS A 19 14.97 0.50 9.43
N ALA A 20 16.24 0.12 9.46
CA ALA A 20 17.34 0.89 8.92
C ALA A 20 17.99 0.12 7.77
N ILE A 21 18.37 0.83 6.71
CA ILE A 21 19.21 0.30 5.64
C ILE A 21 20.44 1.17 5.45
N LEU A 22 21.56 0.51 5.18
CA LEU A 22 22.80 1.13 4.79
C LEU A 22 23.02 0.90 3.30
N ILE A 23 23.11 1.99 2.54
CA ILE A 23 23.42 1.98 1.11
C ILE A 23 24.82 2.58 0.94
N GLU A 24 25.68 1.90 0.20
CA GLU A 24 26.99 2.46 -0.17
C GLU A 24 27.28 2.29 -1.66
N ARG A 25 27.97 3.28 -2.22
CA ARG A 25 28.53 3.18 -3.57
C ARG A 25 29.75 2.26 -3.56
N ASN A 26 29.73 1.23 -4.42
CA ASN A 26 30.87 0.34 -4.62
C ASN A 26 31.95 0.99 -5.52
N ASP A 27 33.06 0.28 -5.72
CA ASP A 27 34.17 0.75 -6.57
C ASP A 27 33.80 0.86 -8.06
N GLN A 28 32.69 0.24 -8.49
CA GLN A 28 32.16 0.34 -9.84
C GLN A 28 31.25 1.58 -10.02
N GLY A 29 30.98 2.32 -8.94
CA GLY A 29 30.11 3.49 -8.96
C GLY A 29 28.62 3.19 -8.75
N GLU A 30 28.26 1.94 -8.46
CA GLU A 30 26.87 1.51 -8.23
C GLU A 30 26.52 1.55 -6.73
N TYR A 31 25.34 2.06 -6.40
CA TYR A 31 24.78 2.00 -5.05
C TYR A 31 24.13 0.65 -4.81
N ARG A 32 24.55 -0.02 -3.73
CA ARG A 32 23.96 -1.29 -3.28
C ARG A 32 23.61 -1.24 -1.80
N LEU A 33 22.68 -2.11 -1.42
CA LEU A 33 22.43 -2.43 -0.02
C LEU A 33 23.65 -3.12 0.61
N VAL A 34 24.19 -2.56 1.68
CA VAL A 34 25.32 -3.13 2.45
C VAL A 34 24.85 -3.87 3.69
N ALA A 35 23.93 -3.27 4.45
CA ALA A 35 23.43 -3.86 5.68
C ALA A 35 21.99 -3.41 5.97
N ARG A 36 21.30 -4.21 6.78
CA ARG A 36 19.95 -3.94 7.30
C ARG A 36 19.96 -4.09 8.82
N GLY A 37 19.25 -3.21 9.50
CA GLY A 37 18.92 -3.35 10.91
C GLY A 37 17.44 -3.17 11.16
N GLU A 38 16.92 -3.76 12.22
CA GLU A 38 15.53 -3.70 12.60
C GLU A 38 15.37 -3.74 14.12
N ALA A 39 14.60 -2.81 14.66
CA ALA A 39 14.26 -2.78 16.07
C ALA A 39 12.76 -2.59 16.26
N PRO A 40 12.18 -3.00 17.41
CA PRO A 40 10.82 -2.60 17.77
C PRO A 40 10.67 -1.07 17.74
N THR A 41 9.55 -0.58 17.22
CA THR A 41 9.25 0.85 17.27
C THR A 41 8.93 1.28 18.72
N THR A 42 9.44 2.43 19.12
CA THR A 42 9.40 2.92 20.51
C THR A 42 8.57 4.20 20.70
N VAL A 43 7.67 4.50 19.77
CA VAL A 43 6.78 5.67 19.80
C VAL A 43 5.71 5.60 20.90
N GLU A 44 5.35 4.39 21.34
CA GLU A 44 4.37 4.15 22.40
C GLU A 44 5.04 3.89 23.75
N LYS A 45 4.22 3.80 24.81
CA LYS A 45 4.68 3.38 26.14
C LYS A 45 5.34 1.99 26.09
N PRO A 46 6.39 1.75 26.88
CA PRO A 46 6.89 2.60 27.97
C PRO A 46 7.89 3.68 27.56
N PHE A 47 8.27 3.74 26.28
CA PHE A 47 9.39 4.58 25.84
C PHE A 47 8.95 5.98 25.43
N GLU A 48 7.85 6.10 24.69
CA GLU A 48 7.33 7.38 24.18
C GLU A 48 8.44 8.21 23.49
N ASP A 49 9.26 7.57 22.67
CA ASP A 49 10.30 8.22 21.85
C ASP A 49 10.68 7.34 20.65
N VAL A 50 10.23 7.71 19.46
CA VAL A 50 10.50 6.97 18.21
C VAL A 50 12.00 6.85 17.90
N THR A 51 12.83 7.78 18.38
CA THR A 51 14.26 7.82 18.04
C THR A 51 15.07 6.71 18.68
N LEU A 52 14.58 6.08 19.76
CA LEU A 52 15.24 4.92 20.35
C LEU A 52 15.23 3.72 19.40
N GLY A 53 14.10 3.47 18.72
CA GLY A 53 14.00 2.45 17.66
C GLY A 53 14.93 2.76 16.48
N VAL A 54 15.07 4.03 16.10
CA VAL A 54 16.03 4.48 15.07
C VAL A 54 17.46 4.19 15.49
N VAL A 55 17.86 4.59 16.69
CA VAL A 55 19.21 4.34 17.22
C VAL A 55 19.49 2.84 17.30
N ASN A 56 18.56 2.04 17.81
CA ASN A 56 18.74 0.60 17.93
C ASN A 56 18.89 -0.07 16.55
N SER A 57 18.03 0.28 15.58
CA SER A 57 18.12 -0.29 14.23
C SER A 57 19.40 0.13 13.49
N ILE A 58 19.90 1.35 13.68
CA ILE A 58 21.18 1.78 13.10
C ILE A 58 22.36 1.14 13.84
N THR A 59 22.28 0.94 15.15
CA THR A 59 23.32 0.24 15.92
C THR A 59 23.52 -1.19 15.40
N GLU A 60 22.43 -1.87 15.02
CA GLU A 60 22.51 -3.17 14.36
C GLU A 60 23.24 -3.11 13.01
N LEU A 61 23.12 -2.02 12.23
CA LEU A 61 23.94 -1.81 11.03
C LEU A 61 25.44 -1.73 11.38
N GLU A 62 25.79 -1.02 12.46
CA GLU A 62 27.17 -0.91 12.91
C GLU A 62 27.73 -2.28 13.31
N ASP A 63 26.95 -3.06 14.06
CA ASP A 63 27.36 -4.38 14.55
C ASP A 63 27.48 -5.40 13.40
N ILE A 64 26.56 -5.37 12.43
CA ILE A 64 26.65 -6.23 11.23
C ILE A 64 27.90 -5.88 10.41
N THR A 65 28.09 -4.60 10.08
CA THR A 65 29.23 -4.16 9.24
C THR A 65 30.59 -4.36 9.91
N ALA A 66 30.62 -4.51 11.24
CA ALA A 66 31.81 -4.89 11.98
C ALA A 66 32.28 -6.33 11.70
N VAL A 67 31.35 -7.21 11.32
CA VAL A 67 31.59 -8.64 11.14
C VAL A 67 31.54 -9.04 9.66
N GLU A 68 30.55 -8.55 8.92
CA GLU A 68 30.26 -8.96 7.55
C GLU A 68 29.73 -7.78 6.71
N VAL A 69 30.15 -7.75 5.44
CA VAL A 69 29.60 -6.88 4.40
C VAL A 69 29.56 -7.64 3.07
N PRO A 70 28.74 -7.24 2.09
CA PRO A 70 28.73 -7.87 0.77
C PRO A 70 30.09 -7.80 0.08
N GLU A 71 30.28 -8.67 -0.91
CA GLU A 71 31.47 -8.64 -1.77
C GLU A 71 31.66 -7.27 -2.42
N GLY A 72 32.90 -6.77 -2.45
CA GLY A 72 33.23 -5.43 -2.94
C GLY A 72 33.21 -4.33 -1.88
N TYR A 73 32.87 -4.66 -0.62
CA TYR A 73 32.94 -3.70 0.50
C TYR A 73 33.98 -4.13 1.53
N LYS A 74 34.56 -3.15 2.23
CA LYS A 74 35.53 -3.39 3.30
C LYS A 74 34.80 -3.61 4.63
N VAL A 75 35.03 -4.78 5.23
CA VAL A 75 34.57 -5.11 6.59
C VAL A 75 35.15 -4.09 7.57
N GLY A 76 34.29 -3.57 8.45
CA GLY A 76 34.67 -2.62 9.47
C GLY A 76 33.46 -1.86 9.99
N ARG A 77 33.36 -1.74 11.31
CA ARG A 77 32.24 -1.05 11.98
C ARG A 77 32.06 0.34 11.39
N ARG A 78 30.90 0.61 10.81
CA ARG A 78 30.48 1.99 10.49
C ARG A 78 30.10 2.67 11.80
N THR A 79 30.60 3.88 12.02
CA THR A 79 30.27 4.69 13.22
C THR A 79 29.23 5.72 12.81
N LEU A 80 27.97 5.32 12.95
CA LEU A 80 26.77 6.00 12.46
C LEU A 80 25.98 6.65 13.61
N VAL A 81 26.15 6.17 14.84
CA VAL A 81 25.52 6.73 16.04
C VAL A 81 26.58 7.16 17.04
N GLU A 82 26.40 8.34 17.63
CA GLU A 82 27.24 8.83 18.73
C GLU A 82 26.38 9.60 19.73
N ASN A 83 26.55 9.31 21.02
CA ASN A 83 25.76 9.89 22.12
C ASN A 83 24.24 9.83 21.88
N GLY A 84 23.77 8.72 21.28
CA GLY A 84 22.34 8.51 20.97
C GLY A 84 21.80 9.39 19.84
N THR A 85 22.66 9.95 18.98
CA THR A 85 22.28 10.75 17.80
C THR A 85 22.89 10.15 16.54
N VAL A 86 22.15 10.20 15.42
CA VAL A 86 22.65 9.74 14.11
C VAL A 86 23.61 10.78 13.51
N LYS A 87 24.81 10.34 13.14
CA LYS A 87 25.84 11.16 12.51
C LYS A 87 25.64 11.22 11.01
N ARG A 88 25.59 12.44 10.47
CA ARG A 88 25.54 12.70 9.03
C ARG A 88 26.37 13.91 8.64
N VAL A 89 26.93 13.90 7.44
CA VAL A 89 27.70 15.02 6.89
C VAL A 89 26.77 16.15 6.45
N LEU A 90 25.71 15.82 5.70
CA LEU A 90 24.83 16.81 5.07
C LEU A 90 23.54 17.04 5.86
N LYS A 91 23.15 18.32 6.04
CA LYS A 91 21.81 18.75 6.43
C LYS A 91 21.38 19.89 5.51
N GLU A 92 20.24 19.75 4.83
CA GLU A 92 19.71 20.75 3.89
C GLU A 92 20.77 21.19 2.85
N GLY A 93 21.49 20.22 2.30
CA GLY A 93 22.57 20.45 1.33
C GLY A 93 23.83 21.14 1.88
N LYS A 94 23.96 21.35 3.19
CA LYS A 94 25.13 21.96 3.83
C LYS A 94 25.91 20.93 4.65
N GLU A 95 27.24 21.00 4.57
CA GLU A 95 28.11 20.24 5.47
C GLU A 95 27.98 20.75 6.91
N THR A 96 27.45 19.90 7.79
CA THR A 96 27.27 20.18 9.23
C THR A 96 28.20 19.36 10.11
N PHE A 97 28.78 18.30 9.56
CA PHE A 97 29.72 17.43 10.25
C PHE A 97 30.91 17.11 9.34
N LYS A 98 32.14 17.13 9.89
CA LYS A 98 33.33 16.68 9.19
C LYS A 98 33.67 15.27 9.65
N SER A 99 33.57 14.31 8.72
CA SER A 99 33.95 12.93 8.99
C SER A 99 35.41 12.81 9.42
N SER A 100 35.66 12.02 10.47
CA SER A 100 37.00 11.76 11.01
C SER A 100 37.71 10.55 10.38
N GLY A 101 37.02 9.82 9.50
CA GLY A 101 37.58 8.65 8.81
C GLY A 101 36.60 7.98 7.84
N GLU A 102 37.08 7.02 7.04
CA GLU A 102 36.30 6.39 5.96
C GLU A 102 34.97 5.75 6.42
N ASN A 103 34.92 5.26 7.67
CA ASN A 103 33.75 4.60 8.26
C ASN A 103 32.93 5.50 9.19
N ASP A 104 33.28 6.78 9.30
CA ASP A 104 32.65 7.72 10.24
C ASP A 104 31.56 8.55 9.56
N ALA A 105 30.36 8.53 10.16
CA ALA A 105 29.13 9.14 9.68
C ALA A 105 28.62 8.63 8.31
N ALA A 106 27.33 8.86 8.07
CA ALA A 106 26.76 8.80 6.72
C ALA A 106 26.95 10.15 6.01
N ASP A 107 27.01 10.15 4.69
CA ASP A 107 26.97 11.41 3.94
C ASP A 107 25.56 12.00 3.98
N LEU A 108 24.55 11.13 3.81
CA LEU A 108 23.13 11.46 3.82
C LEU A 108 22.38 10.54 4.79
N TYR A 109 21.46 11.11 5.55
CA TYR A 109 20.49 10.37 6.36
C TYR A 109 19.06 10.81 6.02
N VAL A 110 18.24 9.91 5.49
CA VAL A 110 16.82 10.17 5.19
C VAL A 110 15.92 9.28 6.05
N SER A 111 14.70 9.71 6.32
CA SER A 111 13.74 8.88 7.05
C SER A 111 12.32 9.03 6.55
N THR A 112 11.58 7.93 6.64
CA THR A 112 10.12 7.92 6.60
C THR A 112 9.54 7.58 7.97
N SER A 113 8.28 7.93 8.19
CA SER A 113 7.58 7.55 9.42
C SER A 113 6.08 7.31 9.21
N SER A 114 5.58 6.27 9.88
CA SER A 114 4.16 5.97 10.11
C SER A 114 3.88 5.62 11.58
N ALA A 115 4.88 5.79 12.46
CA ALA A 115 4.84 5.41 13.87
C ALA A 115 3.78 6.19 14.69
N GLY A 116 3.34 7.37 14.25
CA GLY A 116 2.23 8.10 14.87
C GLY A 116 0.84 7.46 14.68
N GLY A 117 0.76 6.39 13.88
CA GLY A 117 -0.51 5.82 13.40
C GLY A 117 -0.98 6.48 12.10
N GLY A 118 -1.85 5.79 11.38
CA GLY A 118 -2.47 6.38 10.18
C GLY A 118 -3.45 7.49 10.57
N LEU A 119 -3.54 8.52 9.74
CA LEU A 119 -4.37 9.70 9.93
C LEU A 119 -5.84 9.34 10.23
N GLN A 120 -6.29 9.43 11.49
CA GLN A 120 -7.66 9.05 11.85
C GLN A 120 -8.60 10.23 11.67
N MET A 121 -9.60 10.08 10.81
CA MET A 121 -10.49 11.18 10.45
C MET A 121 -11.95 10.85 10.70
N MET A 122 -12.73 11.89 10.96
CA MET A 122 -14.17 11.85 10.79
C MET A 122 -14.59 12.75 9.64
N VAL A 123 -15.64 12.33 8.95
CA VAL A 123 -16.27 13.11 7.90
C VAL A 123 -17.64 13.55 8.36
N THR A 124 -18.00 14.78 8.07
CA THR A 124 -19.36 15.31 8.23
C THR A 124 -19.88 15.81 6.90
N GLY A 125 -21.08 15.38 6.52
CA GLY A 125 -21.77 15.79 5.30
C GLY A 125 -23.17 16.35 5.60
N VAL A 126 -23.73 17.18 4.73
CA VAL A 126 -25.15 17.55 4.86
C VAL A 126 -26.08 16.38 4.50
N VAL A 127 -25.83 15.76 3.34
CA VAL A 127 -26.57 14.59 2.83
C VAL A 127 -25.63 13.39 2.76
N LYS A 128 -26.07 12.24 3.30
CA LYS A 128 -25.28 11.00 3.36
C LYS A 128 -24.84 10.52 1.98
N ALA A 129 -25.80 10.33 1.09
CA ALA A 129 -25.59 9.77 -0.25
C ALA A 129 -25.00 10.75 -1.28
N MET A 130 -24.53 11.93 -0.84
CA MET A 130 -23.94 12.93 -1.75
C MET A 130 -22.72 13.59 -1.13
N SER A 131 -22.91 14.57 -0.24
CA SER A 131 -21.80 15.36 0.30
C SER A 131 -20.92 14.57 1.26
N ALA A 132 -21.52 13.67 2.05
CA ALA A 132 -20.76 12.81 2.95
C ALA A 132 -19.93 11.81 2.13
N GLU A 133 -20.53 11.14 1.15
CA GLU A 133 -19.83 10.23 0.23
C GLU A 133 -18.68 10.90 -0.56
N SER A 134 -18.86 12.14 -1.04
CA SER A 134 -17.75 12.91 -1.67
C SER A 134 -16.61 13.16 -0.69
N ALA A 135 -16.93 13.47 0.57
CA ALA A 135 -15.93 13.70 1.61
C ALA A 135 -15.25 12.41 2.09
N GLU A 136 -15.97 11.29 2.16
CA GLU A 136 -15.37 9.96 2.36
C GLU A 136 -14.35 9.67 1.27
N ARG A 137 -14.70 9.90 -0.01
CA ARG A 137 -13.77 9.69 -1.14
C ARG A 137 -12.59 10.66 -1.15
N ALA A 138 -12.76 11.88 -0.66
CA ALA A 138 -11.65 12.81 -0.46
C ALA A 138 -10.70 12.28 0.63
N ALA A 139 -11.23 12.01 1.84
CA ALA A 139 -10.45 11.52 2.98
C ALA A 139 -9.74 10.18 2.69
N LEU A 140 -10.45 9.19 2.17
CA LEU A 140 -9.86 7.88 1.83
C LEU A 140 -8.81 8.01 0.72
N GLY A 141 -9.03 8.89 -0.26
CA GLY A 141 -8.07 9.18 -1.33
C GLY A 141 -6.82 9.95 -0.85
N ALA A 142 -6.93 10.70 0.25
CA ALA A 142 -5.78 11.29 0.94
C ALA A 142 -5.03 10.27 1.82
N GLY A 143 -5.56 9.04 1.95
CA GLY A 143 -4.98 8.00 2.78
C GLY A 143 -5.35 8.11 4.26
N ALA A 144 -6.51 8.71 4.56
CA ALA A 144 -7.05 8.75 5.92
C ALA A 144 -7.74 7.44 6.32
N ILE A 145 -7.66 7.14 7.61
CA ILE A 145 -8.44 6.11 8.30
C ILE A 145 -9.75 6.74 8.77
N LEU A 146 -10.83 6.47 8.03
CA LEU A 146 -12.14 6.99 8.36
C LEU A 146 -12.76 6.25 9.56
N MET A 147 -12.93 6.95 10.68
CA MET A 147 -13.49 6.39 11.91
C MET A 147 -15.01 6.29 11.88
N ASP A 148 -15.66 7.32 11.32
CA ASP A 148 -17.11 7.42 11.15
C ASP A 148 -17.44 8.57 10.17
N THR A 149 -18.64 8.51 9.61
CA THR A 149 -19.21 9.55 8.77
C THR A 149 -20.54 9.98 9.33
N LEU A 150 -20.68 11.26 9.64
CA LEU A 150 -21.91 11.86 10.13
C LEU A 150 -22.60 12.62 9.01
N SER A 151 -23.94 12.57 8.98
CA SER A 151 -24.70 13.51 8.16
C SER A 151 -25.96 13.97 8.86
N VAL A 152 -26.61 15.03 8.36
CA VAL A 152 -27.87 15.50 8.94
C VAL A 152 -28.92 14.37 8.91
N ASP A 153 -28.96 13.63 7.79
CA ASP A 153 -29.92 12.56 7.48
C ASP A 153 -29.44 11.13 7.83
N ASP A 154 -28.42 10.96 8.67
CA ASP A 154 -27.87 9.61 8.99
C ASP A 154 -28.69 8.78 9.99
N GLY A 155 -29.82 9.30 10.45
CA GLY A 155 -30.74 8.65 11.39
C GLY A 155 -30.33 8.76 12.86
N ARG A 156 -29.15 9.29 13.18
CA ARG A 156 -28.73 9.57 14.56
C ARG A 156 -29.32 10.90 15.05
N LYS A 157 -29.66 10.96 16.32
CA LYS A 157 -30.03 12.21 17.00
C LYS A 157 -28.78 13.03 17.31
N ASP A 158 -28.91 14.35 17.42
CA ASP A 158 -27.76 15.24 17.63
C ASP A 158 -26.90 14.88 18.84
N TYR A 159 -27.51 14.52 19.97
CA TYR A 159 -26.74 14.11 21.15
C TYR A 159 -25.90 12.86 20.90
N GLN A 160 -26.35 11.95 20.04
CA GLN A 160 -25.61 10.74 19.66
C GLN A 160 -24.44 11.10 18.72
N LYS A 161 -24.64 12.06 17.81
CA LYS A 161 -23.57 12.60 16.95
C LYS A 161 -22.48 13.27 17.79
N VAL A 162 -22.89 14.11 18.75
CA VAL A 162 -22.00 14.76 19.73
C VAL A 162 -21.24 13.73 20.56
N GLU A 163 -21.93 12.74 21.12
CA GLU A 163 -21.30 11.67 21.90
C GLU A 163 -20.27 10.89 21.07
N ARG A 164 -20.62 10.59 19.82
CA ARG A 164 -19.73 9.89 18.89
C ARG A 164 -18.46 10.67 18.59
N LEU A 165 -18.58 11.97 18.32
CA LEU A 165 -17.43 12.87 18.10
C LEU A 165 -16.47 12.86 19.31
N ARG A 166 -17.03 12.86 20.54
CA ARG A 166 -16.25 12.85 21.79
C ARG A 166 -15.57 11.52 22.08
N GLN A 167 -16.24 10.40 21.74
CA GLN A 167 -15.72 9.06 21.97
C GLN A 167 -14.58 8.71 21.01
N LEU A 168 -14.69 9.10 19.74
CA LEU A 168 -13.75 8.66 18.71
C LEU A 168 -12.43 9.45 18.73
N ARG A 169 -12.42 10.72 19.14
CA ARG A 169 -11.21 11.57 19.20
C ARG A 169 -10.38 11.50 17.91
N PRO A 170 -10.90 12.04 16.80
CA PRO A 170 -10.20 12.00 15.52
C PRO A 170 -8.97 12.92 15.57
N ASP A 171 -8.09 12.76 14.60
CA ASP A 171 -6.96 13.67 14.37
C ASP A 171 -7.39 14.88 13.52
N ILE A 172 -8.33 14.70 12.59
CA ILE A 172 -8.88 15.75 11.72
C ILE A 172 -10.39 15.51 11.49
N ILE A 173 -11.18 16.57 11.35
CA ILE A 173 -12.57 16.49 10.85
C ILE A 173 -12.67 17.15 9.47
N LEU A 174 -13.19 16.43 8.47
CA LEU A 174 -13.52 16.99 7.15
C LEU A 174 -15.02 17.30 7.09
N MET A 175 -15.37 18.56 6.92
CA MET A 175 -16.74 19.05 6.81
C MET A 175 -17.08 19.45 5.38
N SER A 176 -18.13 18.83 4.83
CA SER A 176 -18.59 18.98 3.46
C SER A 176 -20.10 19.16 3.42
N GLY A 177 -20.63 19.76 2.35
CA GLY A 177 -22.06 19.94 2.18
C GLY A 177 -22.40 21.13 1.31
N GLY A 178 -23.60 21.08 0.72
CA GLY A 178 -24.12 22.13 -0.15
C GLY A 178 -23.36 22.30 -1.47
N THR A 179 -24.08 22.62 -2.53
CA THR A 179 -23.45 23.18 -3.75
C THR A 179 -23.17 24.66 -3.53
N ASP A 180 -22.26 25.23 -4.32
CA ASP A 180 -22.05 26.68 -4.29
C ASP A 180 -23.34 27.41 -4.72
N GLY A 181 -23.75 28.45 -3.98
CA GLY A 181 -25.05 29.10 -4.17
C GLY A 181 -26.24 28.31 -3.62
N GLY A 182 -26.01 27.18 -2.95
CA GLY A 182 -27.04 26.30 -2.38
C GLY A 182 -27.43 26.67 -0.93
N ASN A 183 -28.08 25.72 -0.24
CA ASN A 183 -28.50 25.89 1.15
C ASN A 183 -27.27 26.02 2.08
N VAL A 184 -27.32 27.01 2.97
CA VAL A 184 -26.28 27.35 3.95
C VAL A 184 -26.59 26.81 5.35
N ASP A 185 -27.87 26.68 5.71
CA ASP A 185 -28.31 26.46 7.09
C ASP A 185 -27.90 25.07 7.62
N LEU A 186 -27.95 24.05 6.78
CA LEU A 186 -27.61 22.67 7.17
C LEU A 186 -26.11 22.49 7.48
N LEU A 187 -25.25 23.27 6.83
CA LEU A 187 -23.81 23.27 7.15
C LEU A 187 -23.54 23.95 8.49
N VAL A 188 -24.25 25.04 8.75
CA VAL A 188 -24.19 25.76 10.02
C VAL A 188 -24.65 24.85 11.17
N GLU A 189 -25.73 24.11 10.98
CA GLU A 189 -26.22 23.11 11.94
C GLU A 189 -25.16 22.03 12.25
N MET A 190 -24.52 21.48 11.22
CA MET A 190 -23.43 20.52 11.41
C MET A 190 -22.23 21.13 12.15
N ALA A 191 -21.88 22.38 11.84
CA ALA A 191 -20.82 23.10 12.55
C ALA A 191 -21.15 23.29 14.04
N GLU A 192 -22.42 23.55 14.38
CA GLU A 192 -22.87 23.63 15.78
C GLU A 192 -22.73 22.29 16.50
N ILE A 193 -23.05 21.17 15.85
CA ILE A 193 -22.87 19.82 16.41
C ILE A 193 -21.40 19.57 16.72
N VAL A 194 -20.50 19.89 15.78
CA VAL A 194 -19.05 19.73 15.99
C VAL A 194 -18.56 20.62 17.12
N ARG A 195 -18.97 21.89 17.15
CA ARG A 195 -18.62 22.82 18.23
C ARG A 195 -19.08 22.33 19.60
N ARG A 196 -20.32 21.83 19.71
CA ARG A 196 -20.89 21.28 20.96
C ARG A 196 -20.15 20.02 21.43
N ALA A 197 -19.54 19.27 20.52
CA ALA A 197 -18.76 18.11 20.90
C ALA A 197 -17.44 18.47 21.58
N ASP A 198 -16.89 19.67 21.33
CA ASP A 198 -15.57 20.08 21.80
C ASP A 198 -14.53 18.95 21.60
N PRO A 199 -14.36 18.48 20.35
CA PRO A 199 -13.55 17.31 20.06
C PRO A 199 -12.06 17.64 20.31
N LYS A 200 -11.35 16.68 20.88
CA LYS A 200 -9.91 16.81 21.19
C LYS A 200 -9.10 15.86 20.34
N PRO A 201 -7.89 16.27 19.90
CA PRO A 201 -7.00 15.37 19.17
C PRO A 201 -6.58 14.18 20.03
N ARG A 202 -6.11 13.13 19.37
CA ARG A 202 -5.66 11.90 20.02
C ARG A 202 -4.34 12.08 20.78
N PHE A 203 -3.43 12.87 20.21
CA PHE A 203 -2.14 13.22 20.78
C PHE A 203 -2.09 14.73 21.11
N GLY A 204 -1.17 15.10 21.99
CA GLY A 204 -0.89 16.50 22.31
C GLY A 204 -2.04 17.30 22.91
N ASP A 205 -1.81 18.61 23.02
CA ASP A 205 -2.75 19.61 23.53
C ASP A 205 -3.14 20.65 22.46
N MET A 206 -2.83 20.40 21.18
CA MET A 206 -3.17 21.33 20.09
C MET A 206 -4.68 21.38 19.82
N LYS A 207 -5.11 22.40 19.08
CA LYS A 207 -6.49 22.51 18.60
C LYS A 207 -6.72 21.42 17.56
N LEU A 208 -7.92 20.83 17.56
CA LEU A 208 -8.29 19.89 16.51
C LEU A 208 -8.51 20.65 15.19
N PRO A 209 -7.81 20.31 14.10
CA PRO A 209 -8.05 20.91 12.80
C PRO A 209 -9.37 20.41 12.19
N ILE A 210 -10.13 21.35 11.64
CA ILE A 210 -11.31 21.10 10.80
C ILE A 210 -11.02 21.62 9.41
N ILE A 211 -11.14 20.75 8.41
CA ILE A 211 -11.09 21.12 7.00
C ILE A 211 -12.52 21.33 6.51
N TYR A 212 -12.82 22.52 6.06
CA TYR A 212 -14.11 22.89 5.49
C TYR A 212 -14.03 22.94 3.96
N ALA A 213 -14.79 22.07 3.33
CA ALA A 213 -14.84 21.90 1.88
C ALA A 213 -16.31 21.87 1.37
N GLY A 214 -17.15 22.75 1.92
CA GLY A 214 -18.56 22.90 1.57
C GLY A 214 -18.89 24.21 0.84
N ASN A 215 -20.18 24.51 0.71
CA ASN A 215 -20.70 25.72 0.07
C ASN A 215 -19.93 26.99 0.50
N LYS A 216 -19.31 27.67 -0.45
CA LYS A 216 -18.52 28.89 -0.18
C LYS A 216 -19.31 29.98 0.58
N ASP A 217 -20.62 30.07 0.36
CA ASP A 217 -21.48 31.10 0.98
C ASP A 217 -21.77 30.83 2.47
N ALA A 218 -21.49 29.61 2.94
CA ALA A 218 -21.63 29.21 4.34
C ALA A 218 -20.33 29.38 5.16
N SER A 219 -19.18 29.57 4.50
CA SER A 219 -17.85 29.57 5.12
C SER A 219 -17.73 30.55 6.29
N ASP A 220 -18.12 31.82 6.09
CA ASP A 220 -18.02 32.85 7.14
C ASP A 220 -18.92 32.55 8.35
N LYS A 221 -20.11 31.99 8.12
CA LYS A 221 -21.02 31.59 9.20
C LYS A 221 -20.50 30.39 9.97
N VAL A 222 -19.97 29.39 9.27
CA VAL A 222 -19.30 28.23 9.87
C VAL A 222 -18.13 28.69 10.74
N LYS A 223 -17.29 29.59 10.22
CA LYS A 223 -16.17 30.17 10.97
C LYS A 223 -16.63 30.87 12.25
N ALA A 224 -17.73 31.62 12.18
CA ALA A 224 -18.31 32.28 13.36
C ALA A 224 -18.83 31.28 14.42
N VAL A 225 -19.40 30.15 13.99
CA VAL A 225 -19.93 29.10 14.90
C VAL A 225 -18.80 28.31 15.57
N VAL A 226 -17.82 27.90 14.77
CA VAL A 226 -16.68 27.08 15.22
C VAL A 226 -15.79 27.88 16.19
N GLY A 227 -15.63 29.19 15.96
CA GLY A 227 -14.90 30.09 16.84
C GLY A 227 -13.38 29.88 16.79
N GLU A 228 -12.65 30.55 17.68
CA GLU A 228 -11.17 30.53 17.68
C GLU A 228 -10.56 29.31 18.40
N GLU A 229 -11.34 28.54 19.14
CA GLU A 229 -10.85 27.38 19.90
C GLU A 229 -10.56 26.16 19.01
N ILE A 230 -11.09 26.16 17.80
CA ILE A 230 -10.90 25.13 16.80
C ILE A 230 -10.18 25.76 15.61
N GLU A 231 -9.23 25.03 15.04
CA GLU A 231 -8.50 25.50 13.87
C GLU A 231 -9.27 25.14 12.60
N LEU A 232 -9.69 26.14 11.82
CA LEU A 232 -10.53 25.96 10.64
C LEU A 232 -9.75 26.31 9.36
N HIS A 233 -9.56 25.31 8.51
CA HIS A 233 -8.93 25.42 7.20
C HIS A 233 -10.01 25.34 6.12
N VAL A 234 -10.05 26.30 5.21
CA VAL A 234 -11.10 26.41 4.19
C VAL A 234 -10.53 26.08 2.82
N THR A 235 -11.06 25.05 2.18
CA THR A 235 -10.67 24.62 0.83
C THR A 235 -11.83 24.85 -0.16
N PRO A 236 -11.57 24.81 -1.47
CA PRO A 236 -12.63 24.72 -2.48
C PRO A 236 -13.65 23.61 -2.18
N ASN A 237 -14.91 23.87 -2.54
CA ASN A 237 -16.01 22.94 -2.29
C ASN A 237 -15.78 21.59 -3.00
N LEU A 238 -15.97 20.48 -2.28
CA LEU A 238 -15.88 19.12 -2.84
C LEU A 238 -16.90 18.90 -3.97
N ARG A 239 -18.04 19.59 -3.90
CA ARG A 239 -19.13 19.46 -4.86
C ARG A 239 -19.69 20.83 -5.22
N PRO A 240 -18.97 21.63 -6.04
CA PRO A 240 -19.40 22.98 -6.41
C PRO A 240 -20.79 22.99 -7.07
N SER A 241 -21.13 21.93 -7.81
CA SER A 241 -22.46 21.70 -8.38
C SER A 241 -22.87 20.24 -8.25
N MET A 242 -24.16 19.92 -8.44
CA MET A 242 -24.66 18.53 -8.32
C MET A 242 -23.94 17.56 -9.27
N ALA A 243 -23.45 18.03 -10.41
CA ALA A 243 -22.82 17.22 -11.45
C ALA A 243 -21.28 17.23 -11.42
N GLN A 244 -20.65 18.01 -10.53
CA GLN A 244 -19.21 18.21 -10.51
C GLN A 244 -18.62 17.91 -9.14
N GLU A 245 -17.53 17.15 -9.12
CA GLU A 245 -16.74 16.90 -7.91
C GLU A 245 -15.32 17.46 -8.04
N ASN A 246 -14.79 18.01 -6.96
CA ASN A 246 -13.47 18.62 -6.87
C ASN A 246 -12.76 18.16 -5.59
N LEU A 247 -12.23 16.93 -5.59
CA LEU A 247 -11.64 16.30 -4.40
C LEU A 247 -10.19 16.70 -4.14
N GLY A 248 -9.47 17.21 -5.14
CA GLY A 248 -8.04 17.49 -5.09
C GLY A 248 -7.63 18.43 -3.95
N PRO A 249 -8.22 19.64 -3.86
CA PRO A 249 -7.82 20.61 -2.84
C PRO A 249 -8.00 20.12 -1.40
N ALA A 250 -9.11 19.43 -1.12
CA ALA A 250 -9.33 18.85 0.21
C ALA A 250 -8.33 17.71 0.50
N ARG A 251 -7.94 16.92 -0.50
CA ARG A 251 -6.94 15.85 -0.32
C ARG A 251 -5.56 16.40 0.02
N GLU A 252 -5.17 17.49 -0.64
CA GLU A 252 -3.92 18.21 -0.37
C GLU A 252 -3.91 18.77 1.06
N GLU A 253 -4.98 19.46 1.45
CA GLU A 253 -5.12 20.00 2.81
C GLU A 253 -5.08 18.92 3.90
N ILE A 254 -5.75 17.77 3.67
CA ILE A 254 -5.72 16.62 4.60
C ILE A 254 -4.28 16.13 4.82
N HIS A 255 -3.49 16.12 3.75
CA HIS A 255 -2.10 15.68 3.80
C HIS A 255 -1.21 16.68 4.56
N GLU A 256 -1.37 17.98 4.29
CA GLU A 256 -0.64 19.04 5.00
C GLU A 256 -0.94 19.01 6.49
N MET A 257 -2.22 18.95 6.86
CA MET A 257 -2.66 18.86 8.26
C MET A 257 -2.15 17.60 8.97
N PHE A 258 -2.05 16.47 8.27
CA PHE A 258 -1.47 15.27 8.86
C PHE A 258 0.00 15.47 9.27
N LEU A 259 0.79 16.12 8.42
CA LEU A 259 2.20 16.37 8.70
C LEU A 259 2.36 17.41 9.82
N GLU A 260 1.65 18.53 9.74
CA GLU A 260 1.77 19.63 10.69
C GLU A 260 1.19 19.31 12.07
N HIS A 261 0.03 18.66 12.13
CA HIS A 261 -0.72 18.52 13.37
C HIS A 261 -0.61 17.14 14.01
N VAL A 262 -0.44 16.07 13.23
CA VAL A 262 -0.46 14.70 13.76
C VAL A 262 0.94 14.16 13.94
N MET A 263 1.76 14.21 12.88
CA MET A 263 3.11 13.64 12.92
C MET A 263 4.06 14.42 13.83
N GLN A 264 3.99 15.76 13.85
CA GLN A 264 4.83 16.57 14.76
C GLN A 264 4.60 16.27 16.24
N GLN A 265 3.43 15.75 16.61
CA GLN A 265 3.10 15.39 17.98
C GLN A 265 3.55 13.98 18.37
N ALA A 266 4.00 13.17 17.40
CA ALA A 266 4.48 11.83 17.70
C ALA A 266 5.72 11.93 18.62
N PRO A 267 5.75 11.21 19.76
CA PRO A 267 6.85 11.31 20.70
C PRO A 267 8.22 11.01 20.06
N GLY A 268 9.16 11.94 20.20
CA GLY A 268 10.50 11.86 19.59
C GLY A 268 10.62 12.37 18.15
N TYR A 269 9.52 12.73 17.47
CA TYR A 269 9.55 13.11 16.06
C TYR A 269 10.36 14.38 15.78
N SER A 270 10.30 15.39 16.65
CA SER A 270 11.11 16.61 16.51
C SER A 270 12.62 16.33 16.53
N LYS A 271 13.06 15.39 17.39
CA LYS A 271 14.46 14.92 17.41
C LYS A 271 14.82 14.23 16.10
N LEU A 272 13.92 13.40 15.56
CA LEU A 272 14.13 12.71 14.29
C LEU A 272 14.30 13.71 13.13
N LEU A 273 13.42 14.71 13.03
CA LEU A 273 13.54 15.80 12.05
C LEU A 273 14.88 16.53 12.17
N ASP A 274 15.34 16.77 13.40
CA ASP A 274 16.64 17.39 13.64
C ASP A 274 17.81 16.53 13.20
N TRP A 275 17.64 15.21 13.14
CA TRP A 275 18.66 14.25 12.75
C TRP A 275 18.69 13.95 11.26
N THR A 276 17.62 14.13 10.51
CA THR A 276 17.64 13.83 9.07
C THR A 276 18.36 14.93 8.29
N SER A 277 18.89 14.55 7.12
CA SER A 277 19.47 15.46 6.14
C SER A 277 18.39 16.25 5.41
N GLU A 278 17.22 15.64 5.22
CA GLU A 278 16.07 16.15 4.47
C GLU A 278 14.80 15.98 5.31
N GLU A 279 13.67 16.52 4.84
CA GLU A 279 12.38 16.40 5.53
C GLU A 279 11.91 14.94 5.65
N VAL A 280 11.31 14.60 6.79
CA VAL A 280 10.74 13.26 7.02
C VAL A 280 9.43 13.14 6.26
N MET A 281 9.30 12.12 5.41
CA MET A 281 8.07 11.84 4.69
C MET A 281 7.21 10.76 5.36
N ALA A 282 5.89 10.82 5.17
CA ALA A 282 5.05 9.71 5.57
C ALA A 282 5.37 8.47 4.70
N THR A 283 5.46 7.30 5.35
CA THR A 283 5.81 6.02 4.69
C THR A 283 5.01 5.77 3.40
N PRO A 284 3.66 5.88 3.36
CA PRO A 284 2.91 5.60 2.15
C PRO A 284 3.15 6.62 1.02
N ASN A 285 3.50 7.86 1.35
CA ASN A 285 3.78 8.89 0.35
C ASN A 285 5.10 8.59 -0.35
N ALA A 286 6.12 8.18 0.40
CA ALA A 286 7.40 7.77 -0.16
C ALA A 286 7.22 6.58 -1.13
N VAL A 287 6.50 5.54 -0.70
CA VAL A 287 6.19 4.37 -1.55
C VAL A 287 5.43 4.79 -2.81
N GLY A 288 4.39 5.62 -2.67
CA GLY A 288 3.58 6.08 -3.80
C GLY A 288 4.37 6.88 -4.83
N LYS A 289 5.25 7.78 -4.37
CA LYS A 289 6.14 8.57 -5.25
C LYS A 289 7.14 7.70 -6.00
N LEU A 290 7.79 6.76 -5.30
CA LEU A 290 8.70 5.79 -5.94
C LEU A 290 8.00 5.00 -7.05
N LEU A 291 6.81 4.48 -6.77
CA LEU A 291 6.04 3.70 -7.74
C LEU A 291 5.62 4.53 -8.95
N LYS A 292 5.18 5.77 -8.73
CA LYS A 292 4.82 6.70 -9.80
C LYS A 292 6.02 7.00 -10.70
N GLU A 293 7.14 7.40 -10.10
CA GLU A 293 8.38 7.70 -10.84
C GLU A 293 8.90 6.48 -11.59
N TYR A 294 8.85 5.30 -10.98
CA TYR A 294 9.28 4.06 -11.63
C TYR A 294 8.38 3.71 -12.84
N ALA A 295 7.06 3.75 -12.66
CA ALA A 295 6.09 3.47 -13.73
C ALA A 295 6.21 4.47 -14.90
N GLU A 296 6.46 5.75 -14.62
CA GLU A 296 6.68 6.78 -15.64
C GLU A 296 7.97 6.55 -16.43
N ASN A 297 9.08 6.28 -15.74
CA ASN A 297 10.39 6.07 -16.38
C ASN A 297 10.45 4.77 -17.19
N GLU A 298 9.94 3.67 -16.64
CA GLU A 298 9.93 2.36 -17.31
C GLU A 298 8.76 2.21 -18.29
N LYS A 299 7.83 3.17 -18.29
CA LYS A 299 6.63 3.18 -19.14
C LYS A 299 5.79 1.91 -18.98
N ILE A 300 5.61 1.46 -17.74
CA ILE A 300 4.80 0.29 -17.39
C ILE A 300 3.62 0.64 -16.46
N ASN A 301 2.52 -0.08 -16.60
CA ASN A 301 1.40 -0.04 -15.67
C ASN A 301 1.70 -0.88 -14.43
N VAL A 302 1.50 -0.32 -13.25
CA VAL A 302 1.91 -0.94 -11.98
C VAL A 302 0.77 -0.96 -10.99
N LEU A 303 0.64 -2.10 -10.31
CA LEU A 303 -0.14 -2.27 -9.08
C LEU A 303 0.84 -2.53 -7.93
N GLY A 304 0.95 -1.58 -7.01
CA GLY A 304 1.72 -1.75 -5.77
C GLY A 304 0.78 -2.01 -4.60
N VAL A 305 1.15 -2.93 -3.71
CA VAL A 305 0.39 -3.15 -2.47
C VAL A 305 1.36 -3.32 -1.31
N ASP A 306 1.07 -2.62 -0.21
CA ASP A 306 1.79 -2.75 1.05
C ASP A 306 0.81 -3.19 2.14
N ILE A 307 0.96 -4.43 2.61
CA ILE A 307 0.16 -4.98 3.72
C ILE A 307 0.93 -4.93 5.04
N GLY A 308 0.50 -4.01 5.90
CA GLY A 308 1.05 -3.81 7.23
C GLY A 308 0.34 -4.59 8.33
N GLY A 309 0.74 -4.33 9.58
CA GLY A 309 0.11 -4.91 10.76
C GLY A 309 -1.30 -4.37 11.03
N ALA A 310 -1.55 -3.10 10.67
CA ALA A 310 -2.82 -2.41 10.91
C ALA A 310 -3.58 -2.09 9.61
N THR A 311 -2.86 -1.62 8.59
CA THR A 311 -3.46 -1.11 7.34
C THR A 311 -2.91 -1.84 6.12
N THR A 312 -3.66 -1.77 5.02
CA THR A 312 -3.17 -2.17 3.69
C THR A 312 -3.30 -0.97 2.75
N ASP A 313 -2.18 -0.52 2.20
CA ASP A 313 -2.12 0.52 1.17
C ASP A 313 -2.08 -0.12 -0.21
N VAL A 314 -2.92 0.37 -1.12
CA VAL A 314 -2.95 -0.06 -2.53
C VAL A 314 -2.68 1.14 -3.41
N PHE A 315 -1.74 0.98 -4.33
CA PHE A 315 -1.27 1.99 -5.26
C PHE A 315 -1.49 1.48 -6.69
N SER A 316 -1.97 2.34 -7.57
CA SER A 316 -2.05 2.01 -9.00
C SER A 316 -1.56 3.17 -9.85
N VAL A 317 -0.83 2.83 -10.91
CA VAL A 317 -0.36 3.77 -11.91
C VAL A 317 -0.70 3.21 -13.28
N PHE A 318 -1.73 3.75 -13.91
CA PHE A 318 -2.26 3.29 -15.20
C PHE A 318 -2.36 4.42 -16.20
N LEU A 319 -2.21 4.10 -17.48
CA LEU A 319 -2.52 5.02 -18.56
C LEU A 319 -4.03 5.27 -18.64
N ASN A 320 -4.43 6.55 -18.62
CA ASN A 320 -5.78 6.95 -18.96
C ASN A 320 -5.99 6.96 -20.50
N LYS A 321 -7.23 7.26 -20.92
CA LYS A 321 -7.59 7.34 -22.35
C LYS A 321 -6.83 8.43 -23.13
N SER A 322 -6.27 9.42 -22.43
CA SER A 322 -5.48 10.50 -23.00
C SER A 322 -3.98 10.18 -23.08
N GLY A 323 -3.56 8.99 -22.64
CA GLY A 323 -2.16 8.55 -22.65
C GLY A 323 -1.33 9.11 -21.47
N GLU A 324 -1.95 9.66 -20.44
CA GLU A 324 -1.29 10.14 -19.23
C GLU A 324 -1.35 9.05 -18.13
N ARG A 325 -0.25 8.88 -17.37
CA ARG A 325 -0.22 7.97 -16.23
C ARG A 325 -0.89 8.61 -15.02
N ILE A 326 -2.00 8.03 -14.59
CA ILE A 326 -2.74 8.46 -13.41
C ILE A 326 -2.35 7.59 -12.22
N TYR A 327 -1.84 8.27 -11.19
CA TYR A 327 -1.55 7.68 -9.89
C TYR A 327 -2.78 7.73 -8.99
N ASN A 328 -3.14 6.60 -8.39
CA ASN A 328 -4.14 6.50 -7.34
C ASN A 328 -3.57 5.76 -6.13
N ARG A 329 -3.96 6.19 -4.94
CA ARG A 329 -3.69 5.51 -3.68
C ARG A 329 -4.98 5.36 -2.89
N THR A 330 -5.12 4.22 -2.24
CA THR A 330 -6.16 4.03 -1.21
C THR A 330 -5.57 3.30 -0.01
N VAL A 331 -6.03 3.67 1.18
CA VAL A 331 -5.71 2.95 2.41
C VAL A 331 -6.93 2.17 2.89
N SER A 332 -6.72 0.93 3.29
CA SER A 332 -7.73 0.14 3.98
C SER A 332 -7.33 -0.01 5.45
N ALA A 333 -7.88 0.87 6.28
CA ALA A 333 -7.53 1.02 7.68
C ALA A 333 -7.73 -0.23 8.55
N ASN A 334 -8.72 -1.04 8.17
CA ASN A 334 -9.17 -2.21 8.91
C ASN A 334 -8.60 -3.52 8.37
N LEU A 335 -7.73 -3.46 7.36
CA LEU A 335 -7.20 -4.64 6.70
C LEU A 335 -5.70 -4.73 6.98
N GLY A 336 -5.32 -5.47 8.02
CA GLY A 336 -3.92 -5.65 8.41
C GLY A 336 -3.69 -7.02 9.04
N MET A 337 -2.44 -7.47 9.07
CA MET A 337 -2.07 -8.84 9.45
C MET A 337 -1.73 -9.03 10.94
N SER A 338 -1.87 -7.99 11.76
CA SER A 338 -1.55 -8.06 13.19
C SER A 338 -2.63 -7.35 14.02
N TYR A 339 -2.48 -6.05 14.27
CA TYR A 339 -3.44 -5.25 15.04
C TYR A 339 -4.86 -5.31 14.48
N SER A 340 -5.01 -5.37 13.15
CA SER A 340 -6.31 -5.38 12.48
C SER A 340 -6.74 -6.76 11.95
N ILE A 341 -6.06 -7.85 12.33
CA ILE A 341 -6.33 -9.17 11.75
C ILE A 341 -7.76 -9.67 12.05
N CYS A 342 -8.32 -9.30 13.21
CA CYS A 342 -9.71 -9.62 13.53
C CYS A 342 -10.72 -8.74 12.78
N ASN A 343 -10.30 -7.55 12.31
CA ASN A 343 -11.14 -6.73 11.44
C ASN A 343 -11.23 -7.37 10.05
N VAL A 344 -10.12 -7.93 9.53
CA VAL A 344 -10.16 -8.78 8.32
C VAL A 344 -11.11 -9.96 8.52
N LEU A 345 -11.03 -10.67 9.64
CA LEU A 345 -11.95 -11.77 9.97
C LEU A 345 -13.42 -11.31 9.98
N LYS A 346 -13.70 -10.13 10.52
CA LYS A 346 -15.05 -9.56 10.58
C LYS A 346 -15.57 -9.18 9.20
N GLU A 347 -14.75 -8.54 8.37
CA GLU A 347 -15.13 -8.05 7.04
C GLU A 347 -15.21 -9.17 6.00
N ALA A 348 -14.23 -10.09 5.99
CA ALA A 348 -14.23 -11.23 5.08
C ALA A 348 -15.24 -12.29 5.50
N GLY A 349 -15.45 -12.50 6.80
CA GLY A 349 -16.16 -13.67 7.32
C GLY A 349 -15.25 -14.91 7.36
N ILE A 350 -15.57 -15.83 8.28
CA ILE A 350 -14.72 -17.00 8.52
C ILE A 350 -14.74 -17.97 7.32
N GLU A 351 -15.86 -18.01 6.61
CA GLU A 351 -16.08 -18.89 5.46
C GLU A 351 -15.15 -18.52 4.31
N ASN A 352 -14.98 -17.21 4.05
CA ASN A 352 -14.09 -16.71 3.01
C ASN A 352 -12.60 -16.87 3.35
N ILE A 353 -12.26 -16.95 4.64
CA ILE A 353 -10.89 -17.29 5.07
C ILE A 353 -10.68 -18.80 4.94
N ALA A 354 -11.60 -19.60 5.50
CA ALA A 354 -11.46 -21.05 5.56
C ALA A 354 -11.42 -21.69 4.16
N ARG A 355 -12.02 -21.07 3.14
CA ARG A 355 -12.01 -21.59 1.76
C ARG A 355 -10.61 -21.78 1.20
N TRP A 356 -9.62 -21.03 1.67
CA TRP A 356 -8.23 -21.14 1.23
C TRP A 356 -7.40 -22.21 1.94
N LEU A 357 -7.97 -22.85 2.97
CA LEU A 357 -7.23 -23.84 3.77
C LEU A 357 -7.21 -25.21 3.07
N PRO A 358 -6.04 -25.78 2.78
CA PRO A 358 -5.89 -27.08 2.10
C PRO A 358 -6.11 -28.29 3.04
N PHE A 359 -6.88 -28.10 4.10
CA PHE A 359 -7.21 -29.10 5.11
C PHE A 359 -8.54 -28.73 5.78
N GLN A 360 -9.12 -29.69 6.50
CA GLN A 360 -10.30 -29.47 7.32
C GLN A 360 -9.88 -28.94 8.68
N ILE A 361 -10.55 -27.90 9.17
CA ILE A 361 -10.32 -27.32 10.50
C ILE A 361 -11.64 -26.74 11.03
N ASP A 362 -11.82 -26.77 12.35
CA ASP A 362 -12.94 -26.09 12.99
C ASP A 362 -12.81 -24.56 12.81
N PRO A 363 -13.82 -23.87 12.26
CA PRO A 363 -13.86 -22.41 12.21
C PRO A 363 -13.58 -21.73 13.56
N ALA A 364 -13.96 -22.34 14.68
CA ALA A 364 -13.67 -21.82 16.01
C ALA A 364 -12.16 -21.80 16.32
N GLU A 365 -11.41 -22.78 15.85
CA GLU A 365 -9.97 -22.86 16.03
C GLU A 365 -9.25 -21.76 15.24
N VAL A 366 -9.65 -21.55 13.99
CA VAL A 366 -9.13 -20.44 13.16
C VAL A 366 -9.38 -19.11 13.87
N ARG A 367 -10.60 -18.85 14.35
CA ARG A 367 -10.92 -17.62 15.11
C ARG A 367 -10.03 -17.44 16.33
N ASN A 368 -9.76 -18.51 17.09
CA ASN A 368 -8.92 -18.44 18.27
C ASN A 368 -7.46 -18.11 17.94
N ARG A 369 -6.90 -18.72 16.88
CA ARG A 369 -5.52 -18.43 16.42
C ARG A 369 -5.39 -16.96 15.96
N LEU A 370 -6.36 -16.44 15.20
CA LEU A 370 -6.36 -15.04 14.76
C LEU A 370 -6.50 -14.05 15.93
N ARG A 371 -7.35 -14.35 16.92
CA ARG A 371 -7.48 -13.52 18.14
C ARG A 371 -6.20 -13.49 18.97
N ASN A 372 -5.52 -14.63 19.10
CA ASN A 372 -4.24 -14.71 19.79
C ASN A 372 -3.16 -13.85 19.08
N LYS A 373 -3.13 -13.88 17.74
CA LYS A 373 -2.24 -13.02 16.94
C LYS A 373 -2.51 -11.53 17.18
N MET A 374 -3.78 -11.12 17.23
CA MET A 374 -4.15 -9.72 17.51
C MET A 374 -3.65 -9.24 18.88
N ILE A 375 -3.73 -10.09 19.91
CA ILE A 375 -3.27 -9.76 21.28
C ILE A 375 -1.72 -9.77 21.36
N ARG A 376 -1.06 -10.54 20.50
CA ARG A 376 0.41 -10.68 20.44
C ARG A 376 0.91 -10.43 19.02
N PRO A 377 0.87 -9.16 18.55
CA PRO A 377 1.05 -8.81 17.14
C PRO A 377 2.42 -9.20 16.57
N THR A 378 3.45 -9.32 17.41
CA THR A 378 4.82 -9.68 17.03
C THR A 378 5.09 -11.17 16.95
N THR A 379 4.10 -12.03 17.24
CA THR A 379 4.27 -13.49 17.11
C THR A 379 4.40 -13.90 15.65
N ILE A 380 5.21 -14.92 15.35
CA ILE A 380 5.34 -15.50 14.00
C ILE A 380 4.81 -16.94 13.99
N PRO A 381 4.29 -17.44 12.85
CA PRO A 381 3.87 -18.83 12.71
C PRO A 381 4.96 -19.82 13.13
N GLN A 382 4.63 -20.73 14.05
CA GLN A 382 5.55 -21.79 14.50
C GLN A 382 5.31 -23.12 13.76
N THR A 383 4.12 -23.29 13.19
CA THR A 383 3.73 -24.46 12.41
C THR A 383 3.36 -24.09 10.98
N TYR A 384 3.44 -25.07 10.07
CA TYR A 384 3.02 -24.84 8.69
C TYR A 384 1.50 -24.59 8.58
N GLU A 385 0.70 -25.15 9.47
CA GLU A 385 -0.74 -24.87 9.56
C GLU A 385 -1.02 -23.42 9.98
N ASP A 386 -0.29 -22.90 10.98
CA ASP A 386 -0.39 -21.49 11.37
C ASP A 386 -0.05 -20.58 10.19
N LEU A 387 1.02 -20.92 9.46
CA LEU A 387 1.44 -20.15 8.29
C LEU A 387 0.36 -20.15 7.20
N LEU A 388 -0.27 -21.30 6.94
CA LEU A 388 -1.35 -21.40 5.95
C LEU A 388 -2.61 -20.64 6.39
N ILE A 389 -2.89 -20.55 7.70
CA ILE A 389 -3.96 -19.71 8.24
C ILE A 389 -3.65 -18.22 8.03
N GLU A 390 -2.43 -17.78 8.33
CA GLU A 390 -2.02 -16.40 8.07
C GLU A 390 -2.07 -16.08 6.56
N HIS A 391 -1.63 -16.99 5.69
CA HIS A 391 -1.75 -16.82 4.25
C HIS A 391 -3.22 -16.78 3.77
N ALA A 392 -4.12 -17.54 4.37
CA ALA A 392 -5.54 -17.52 4.05
C ALA A 392 -6.18 -16.17 4.38
N VAL A 393 -5.85 -15.60 5.55
CA VAL A 393 -6.30 -14.26 5.93
C VAL A 393 -5.66 -13.19 5.06
N SER A 394 -4.38 -13.32 4.72
CA SER A 394 -3.69 -12.39 3.82
C SER A 394 -4.37 -12.31 2.47
N ARG A 395 -4.78 -13.43 1.87
CA ARG A 395 -5.51 -13.41 0.59
C ARG A 395 -6.78 -12.57 0.66
N GLU A 396 -7.54 -12.72 1.74
CA GLU A 396 -8.79 -11.95 1.93
C GLU A 396 -8.52 -10.48 2.23
N ALA A 397 -7.52 -10.15 3.05
CA ALA A 397 -7.12 -8.76 3.30
C ALA A 397 -6.71 -8.06 2.01
N LEU A 398 -5.83 -8.69 1.22
CA LEU A 398 -5.37 -8.15 -0.06
C LEU A 398 -6.52 -8.02 -1.07
N ARG A 399 -7.41 -9.03 -1.16
CA ARG A 399 -8.57 -9.01 -2.05
C ARG A 399 -9.54 -7.88 -1.70
N LEU A 400 -9.90 -7.75 -0.42
CA LEU A 400 -10.81 -6.69 0.05
C LEU A 400 -10.21 -5.30 -0.17
N ALA A 401 -8.92 -5.12 0.14
CA ALA A 401 -8.22 -3.86 -0.09
C ALA A 401 -8.18 -3.50 -1.58
N PHE A 402 -7.97 -4.48 -2.45
CA PHE A 402 -7.96 -4.29 -3.89
C PHE A 402 -9.35 -3.95 -4.46
N ILE A 403 -10.41 -4.62 -3.99
CA ILE A 403 -11.80 -4.27 -4.37
C ILE A 403 -12.12 -2.84 -3.95
N HIS A 404 -11.76 -2.47 -2.73
CA HIS A 404 -11.93 -1.11 -2.24
C HIS A 404 -11.18 -0.11 -3.12
N HIS A 405 -9.92 -0.41 -3.48
CA HIS A 405 -9.13 0.42 -4.39
C HIS A 405 -9.81 0.65 -5.75
N LYS A 406 -10.28 -0.42 -6.41
CA LYS A 406 -11.01 -0.33 -7.70
C LYS A 406 -12.31 0.48 -7.60
N SER A 407 -12.92 0.53 -6.42
CA SER A 407 -14.13 1.32 -6.20
C SER A 407 -13.86 2.83 -6.15
N LEU A 408 -12.65 3.23 -5.74
CA LEU A 408 -12.24 4.62 -5.58
C LEU A 408 -11.43 5.16 -6.77
N ALA A 409 -10.61 4.31 -7.40
CA ALA A 409 -9.83 4.66 -8.59
C ALA A 409 -10.73 4.62 -9.84
N ARG A 410 -11.61 5.60 -9.99
CA ARG A 410 -12.59 5.70 -11.10
C ARG A 410 -12.40 6.99 -11.88
N ASP A 411 -12.83 6.97 -13.15
CA ASP A 411 -12.93 8.18 -13.96
C ASP A 411 -13.89 9.21 -13.35
N LEU A 412 -13.65 10.49 -13.62
CA LEU A 412 -14.52 11.60 -13.23
C LEU A 412 -15.94 11.40 -13.80
N THR A 413 -16.92 11.21 -12.92
CA THR A 413 -18.34 11.23 -13.30
C THR A 413 -18.76 12.66 -13.61
N GLY A 414 -19.12 12.96 -14.86
CA GLY A 414 -19.81 14.21 -15.21
C GLY A 414 -19.20 15.08 -16.33
N GLN A 415 -18.07 14.72 -16.94
CA GLN A 415 -17.70 15.36 -18.20
C GLN A 415 -18.66 14.90 -19.31
N GLN A 416 -19.56 15.79 -19.74
CA GLN A 416 -20.19 15.66 -21.06
C GLN A 416 -19.07 15.69 -22.10
N GLN A 417 -18.55 14.52 -22.46
CA GLN A 417 -17.75 14.39 -23.68
C GLN A 417 -18.59 14.97 -24.82
N GLN A 418 -18.06 15.94 -25.56
CA GLN A 418 -18.65 16.36 -26.84
C GLN A 418 -18.69 15.11 -27.72
N ARG A 419 -19.89 14.55 -27.87
CA ARG A 419 -20.10 13.26 -28.53
C ARG A 419 -19.96 13.46 -30.03
N ASP A 420 -18.95 12.83 -30.61
CA ASP A 420 -18.91 12.62 -32.05
C ASP A 420 -19.84 11.46 -32.42
N VAL A 421 -20.53 11.55 -33.56
CA VAL A 421 -21.63 10.63 -33.95
C VAL A 421 -21.18 9.15 -34.00
N GLY A 422 -19.87 8.90 -34.16
CA GLY A 422 -19.26 7.57 -34.13
C GLY A 422 -19.04 6.94 -32.75
N GLN A 423 -19.11 7.71 -31.66
CA GLN A 423 -18.87 7.22 -30.28
C GLN A 423 -20.14 6.70 -29.57
N ILE A 424 -21.30 6.76 -30.23
CA ILE A 424 -22.58 6.31 -29.65
C ILE A 424 -22.63 4.77 -29.48
N PHE A 425 -21.82 4.02 -30.24
CA PHE A 425 -21.84 2.55 -30.24
C PHE A 425 -20.86 1.90 -29.25
N ASN A 426 -19.90 2.65 -28.69
CA ASN A 426 -19.06 2.18 -27.58
C ASN A 426 -19.58 2.79 -26.28
N GLN A 427 -20.57 2.14 -25.68
CA GLN A 427 -21.07 2.48 -24.34
C GLN A 427 -20.01 2.12 -23.28
N ASP A 428 -18.98 2.94 -23.13
CA ASP A 428 -18.20 2.94 -21.89
C ASP A 428 -18.97 3.78 -20.87
N GLU A 429 -19.67 3.12 -19.95
CA GLU A 429 -20.37 3.77 -18.84
C GLU A 429 -19.41 4.64 -18.01
N SER A 430 -19.82 5.86 -17.67
CA SER A 430 -19.09 6.72 -16.75
C SER A 430 -18.93 6.04 -15.38
N GLY A 431 -17.73 6.06 -14.80
CA GLY A 431 -17.48 5.49 -13.47
C GLY A 431 -16.88 4.08 -13.45
N GLN A 432 -16.33 3.60 -14.58
CA GLN A 432 -15.46 2.41 -14.58
C GLN A 432 -14.15 2.66 -13.84
N THR A 433 -13.55 1.58 -13.35
CA THR A 433 -12.25 1.61 -12.66
C THR A 433 -11.12 1.94 -13.63
N LEU A 434 -10.18 2.79 -13.21
CA LEU A 434 -8.93 3.08 -13.91
C LEU A 434 -7.96 1.88 -13.91
N VAL A 435 -8.13 0.97 -12.96
CA VAL A 435 -7.34 -0.26 -12.86
C VAL A 435 -7.83 -1.30 -13.88
N LYS A 436 -7.09 -1.43 -14.98
CA LYS A 436 -7.36 -2.36 -16.08
C LYS A 436 -6.39 -3.55 -16.03
N MET A 437 -6.85 -4.69 -15.53
CA MET A 437 -5.97 -5.83 -15.22
C MET A 437 -5.31 -6.45 -16.45
N MET A 438 -5.99 -6.49 -17.60
CA MET A 438 -5.40 -6.98 -18.86
C MET A 438 -4.23 -6.11 -19.35
N GLU A 439 -4.18 -4.84 -18.95
CA GLU A 439 -3.09 -3.90 -19.30
C GLU A 439 -2.00 -3.84 -18.21
N LEU A 440 -2.09 -4.67 -17.16
CA LEU A 440 -1.17 -4.62 -16.02
C LEU A 440 0.14 -5.33 -16.32
N ASP A 441 1.24 -4.57 -16.33
CA ASP A 441 2.57 -5.10 -16.59
C ASP A 441 3.20 -5.72 -15.34
N MET A 442 3.04 -5.09 -14.17
CA MET A 442 3.73 -5.51 -12.95
C MET A 442 2.91 -5.34 -11.67
N VAL A 443 2.93 -6.38 -10.83
CA VAL A 443 2.50 -6.32 -9.43
C VAL A 443 3.72 -6.25 -8.53
N ILE A 444 3.72 -5.33 -7.57
CA ILE A 444 4.74 -5.21 -6.52
C ILE A 444 4.08 -5.42 -5.16
N GLY A 445 4.31 -6.58 -4.57
CA GLY A 445 3.82 -6.90 -3.22
C GLY A 445 4.86 -6.57 -2.14
N SER A 446 4.49 -5.73 -1.19
CA SER A 446 5.27 -5.38 0.00
C SER A 446 4.50 -5.68 1.28
N GLY A 447 5.18 -5.61 2.42
CA GLY A 447 4.62 -5.92 3.73
C GLY A 447 5.07 -7.28 4.27
N GLY A 448 5.07 -7.42 5.59
CA GLY A 448 5.75 -8.53 6.28
C GLY A 448 5.34 -9.92 5.78
N VAL A 449 4.04 -10.15 5.53
CA VAL A 449 3.54 -11.46 5.06
C VAL A 449 4.00 -11.81 3.64
N LEU A 450 4.24 -10.82 2.77
CA LEU A 450 4.71 -11.04 1.40
C LEU A 450 6.25 -11.05 1.31
N SER A 451 6.91 -10.12 2.01
CA SER A 451 8.37 -9.97 2.02
C SER A 451 9.08 -11.07 2.81
N HIS A 452 8.47 -11.62 3.87
CA HIS A 452 9.07 -12.65 4.72
C HIS A 452 8.44 -14.04 4.57
N ALA A 453 7.62 -14.26 3.54
CA ALA A 453 7.12 -15.61 3.24
C ALA A 453 8.31 -16.58 3.06
N PRO A 454 8.31 -17.76 3.71
CA PRO A 454 9.44 -18.70 3.64
C PRO A 454 9.89 -19.08 2.21
N ARG A 455 8.95 -19.08 1.26
CA ARG A 455 9.25 -19.25 -0.17
C ARG A 455 8.51 -18.20 -0.98
N ARG A 456 9.19 -17.59 -1.97
CA ARG A 456 8.59 -16.58 -2.88
C ARG A 456 7.39 -17.09 -3.66
N ALA A 457 7.32 -18.40 -3.89
CA ALA A 457 6.15 -19.09 -4.43
C ALA A 457 4.87 -18.85 -3.60
N GLN A 458 4.98 -18.75 -2.27
CA GLN A 458 3.83 -18.46 -1.40
C GLN A 458 3.33 -17.02 -1.60
N SER A 459 4.24 -16.05 -1.70
CA SER A 459 3.89 -14.66 -1.99
C SER A 459 3.24 -14.52 -3.37
N ALA A 460 3.81 -15.17 -4.40
CA ALA A 460 3.24 -15.20 -5.74
C ALA A 460 1.82 -15.76 -5.74
N LEU A 461 1.60 -16.91 -5.09
CA LEU A 461 0.28 -17.53 -5.00
C LEU A 461 -0.74 -16.64 -4.26
N MET A 462 -0.35 -16.01 -3.14
CA MET A 462 -1.24 -15.07 -2.43
C MET A 462 -1.65 -13.88 -3.30
N MET A 463 -0.71 -13.28 -4.05
CA MET A 463 -1.00 -12.16 -4.96
C MET A 463 -1.89 -12.59 -6.14
N MET A 464 -1.63 -13.77 -6.71
CA MET A 464 -2.46 -14.33 -7.78
C MET A 464 -3.90 -14.56 -7.31
N ASP A 465 -4.07 -15.11 -6.11
CA ASP A 465 -5.38 -15.41 -5.54
C ASP A 465 -6.15 -14.13 -5.18
N ALA A 466 -5.46 -13.10 -4.69
CA ALA A 466 -6.05 -11.85 -4.27
C ALA A 466 -6.41 -10.90 -5.43
N TYR A 467 -5.49 -10.71 -6.37
CA TYR A 467 -5.62 -9.70 -7.44
C TYR A 467 -6.12 -10.27 -8.75
N GLN A 468 -5.99 -11.59 -8.93
CA GLN A 468 -6.37 -12.30 -10.15
C GLN A 468 -5.84 -11.60 -11.41
N PRO A 469 -4.50 -11.55 -11.61
CA PRO A 469 -3.91 -10.96 -12.82
C PRO A 469 -4.56 -11.51 -14.10
N GLU A 470 -4.61 -10.70 -15.14
CA GLU A 470 -5.20 -11.02 -16.44
C GLU A 470 -4.13 -10.87 -17.52
N GLY A 471 -4.08 -11.78 -18.49
CA GLY A 471 -3.08 -11.71 -19.56
C GLY A 471 -1.69 -12.14 -19.06
N ILE A 472 -0.69 -11.28 -19.23
CA ILE A 472 0.70 -11.57 -18.86
C ILE A 472 1.19 -10.47 -17.92
N THR A 473 1.48 -10.82 -16.67
CA THR A 473 1.90 -9.86 -15.65
C THR A 473 3.14 -10.35 -14.91
N MET A 474 4.12 -9.48 -14.70
CA MET A 474 5.27 -9.76 -13.84
C MET A 474 4.85 -9.67 -12.37
N LEU A 475 5.03 -10.76 -11.62
CA LEU A 475 4.84 -10.75 -10.17
C LEU A 475 6.17 -10.46 -9.49
N THR A 476 6.17 -9.48 -8.60
CA THR A 476 7.36 -9.12 -7.81
C THR A 476 7.00 -8.90 -6.35
N VAL A 477 8.00 -9.00 -5.50
CA VAL A 477 7.87 -8.62 -4.09
C VAL A 477 9.03 -7.74 -3.67
N ASP A 478 8.73 -6.80 -2.78
CA ASP A 478 9.76 -6.12 -2.00
C ASP A 478 10.48 -7.17 -1.14
N SER A 479 11.80 -7.28 -1.33
CA SER A 479 12.63 -8.29 -0.69
C SER A 479 12.53 -8.22 0.84
N ILE A 480 12.56 -7.00 1.39
CA ILE A 480 12.79 -6.75 2.82
C ILE A 480 12.17 -5.43 3.34
N PHE A 481 11.12 -4.92 2.68
CA PHE A 481 10.41 -3.70 3.08
C PHE A 481 11.25 -2.42 2.89
N MET A 482 11.90 -2.28 1.73
CA MET A 482 12.78 -1.14 1.40
C MET A 482 12.09 -0.03 0.62
N MET A 483 10.90 -0.26 0.07
CA MET A 483 10.19 0.76 -0.71
C MET A 483 10.02 2.11 0.02
N PRO A 484 9.71 2.17 1.33
CA PRO A 484 9.63 3.44 2.06
C PRO A 484 10.96 4.21 2.04
N HIS A 485 12.06 3.53 2.35
CA HIS A 485 13.41 4.08 2.39
C HIS A 485 13.83 4.64 1.02
N LEU A 486 13.58 3.86 -0.03
CA LEU A 486 13.93 4.22 -1.39
C LEU A 486 13.04 5.33 -1.93
N GLY A 487 11.78 5.40 -1.48
CA GLY A 487 10.88 6.47 -1.87
C GLY A 487 11.23 7.83 -1.30
N VAL A 488 11.77 7.90 -0.07
CA VAL A 488 12.34 9.16 0.42
C VAL A 488 13.66 9.50 -0.25
N LEU A 489 14.51 8.50 -0.48
CA LEU A 489 15.75 8.71 -1.21
C LEU A 489 15.51 9.18 -2.64
N SER A 490 14.47 8.71 -3.33
CA SER A 490 14.22 9.03 -4.75
C SER A 490 13.99 10.52 -5.00
N GLN A 491 13.45 11.23 -4.00
CA GLN A 491 13.16 12.67 -4.08
C GLN A 491 14.42 13.55 -4.07
N HIS A 492 15.50 13.05 -3.47
CA HIS A 492 16.73 13.82 -3.29
C HIS A 492 17.90 13.22 -4.06
N PHE A 493 17.88 11.90 -4.29
CA PHE A 493 18.91 11.17 -4.99
C PHE A 493 18.35 9.95 -5.77
N TYR A 494 17.62 10.24 -6.84
CA TYR A 494 16.92 9.24 -7.66
C TYR A 494 17.81 8.11 -8.19
N GLU A 495 19.04 8.40 -8.62
CA GLU A 495 19.94 7.39 -9.18
C GLU A 495 20.28 6.28 -8.18
N ALA A 496 20.64 6.65 -6.95
CA ALA A 496 20.91 5.70 -5.88
C ALA A 496 19.65 4.89 -5.51
N ALA A 497 18.50 5.56 -5.40
CA ALA A 497 17.23 4.90 -5.11
C ALA A 497 16.87 3.87 -6.19
N LYS A 498 16.98 4.23 -7.48
CA LYS A 498 16.66 3.35 -8.61
C LYS A 498 17.57 2.12 -8.64
N GLN A 499 18.88 2.29 -8.49
CA GLN A 499 19.83 1.17 -8.53
C GLN A 499 19.54 0.16 -7.41
N VAL A 500 19.36 0.64 -6.17
CA VAL A 500 19.03 -0.25 -5.04
C VAL A 500 17.63 -0.86 -5.22
N PHE A 501 16.68 -0.12 -5.80
CA PHE A 501 15.35 -0.63 -6.10
C PHE A 501 15.38 -1.83 -7.06
N GLU A 502 16.15 -1.72 -8.15
CA GLU A 502 16.24 -2.76 -9.18
C GLU A 502 17.15 -3.92 -8.79
N TYR A 503 18.24 -3.65 -8.08
CA TYR A 503 19.26 -4.66 -7.79
C TYR A 503 19.02 -5.41 -6.48
N ASP A 504 18.45 -4.76 -5.47
CA ASP A 504 18.37 -5.28 -4.11
C ASP A 504 16.93 -5.32 -3.56
N CYS A 505 16.04 -4.41 -3.98
CA CYS A 505 14.66 -4.34 -3.49
C CYS A 505 13.71 -5.29 -4.22
N ILE A 506 13.52 -5.13 -5.54
CA ILE A 506 12.53 -5.91 -6.28
C ILE A 506 13.04 -7.33 -6.50
N VAL A 507 12.36 -8.29 -5.88
CA VAL A 507 12.53 -9.71 -6.18
C VAL A 507 11.45 -10.12 -7.16
N LYS A 508 11.85 -10.39 -8.40
CA LYS A 508 10.95 -10.92 -9.44
C LYS A 508 10.59 -12.37 -9.12
N CYS A 509 9.32 -12.63 -8.81
CA CYS A 509 8.82 -13.98 -8.64
C CYS A 509 8.78 -14.72 -9.98
N GLY A 510 8.35 -14.05 -11.04
CA GLY A 510 8.25 -14.58 -12.40
C GLY A 510 7.04 -14.00 -13.15
N HIS A 511 7.01 -14.17 -14.48
CA HIS A 511 5.81 -13.81 -15.25
C HIS A 511 4.68 -14.81 -14.99
N CYS A 512 3.48 -14.27 -14.74
CA CYS A 512 2.23 -15.01 -14.63
C CYS A 512 1.42 -14.85 -15.91
N ILE A 513 1.17 -15.95 -16.61
CA ILE A 513 0.27 -16.06 -17.75
C ILE A 513 -1.09 -16.51 -17.22
N ALA A 514 -2.09 -15.63 -17.27
CA ALA A 514 -3.42 -15.86 -16.74
C ALA A 514 -4.50 -15.59 -17.80
N PRO A 515 -4.88 -16.60 -18.60
CA PRO A 515 -5.91 -16.45 -19.61
C PRO A 515 -7.27 -16.08 -19.00
N VAL A 516 -7.92 -15.06 -19.58
CA VAL A 516 -9.25 -14.60 -19.18
C VAL A 516 -10.30 -15.39 -19.93
N GLY A 517 -11.17 -16.08 -19.19
CA GLY A 517 -12.21 -16.93 -19.74
C GLY A 517 -12.65 -18.01 -18.74
N VAL A 518 -13.68 -18.76 -19.11
CA VAL A 518 -14.25 -19.85 -18.32
C VAL A 518 -14.47 -21.09 -19.18
N ALA A 519 -14.23 -22.27 -18.62
CA ALA A 519 -14.46 -23.56 -19.26
C ALA A 519 -14.82 -24.61 -18.20
N LYS A 520 -15.07 -25.86 -18.61
CA LYS A 520 -15.20 -26.95 -17.63
C LYS A 520 -13.81 -27.41 -17.17
N PRO A 521 -13.65 -27.82 -15.90
CA PRO A 521 -12.39 -28.38 -15.41
C PRO A 521 -11.86 -29.49 -16.32
N GLY A 522 -10.59 -29.39 -16.72
CA GLY A 522 -9.92 -30.34 -17.62
C GLY A 522 -10.06 -30.04 -19.12
N GLU A 523 -10.90 -29.08 -19.54
CA GLU A 523 -10.93 -28.62 -20.94
C GLU A 523 -9.68 -27.81 -21.29
N ALA A 524 -9.35 -27.66 -22.58
CA ALA A 524 -8.18 -26.90 -23.01
C ALA A 524 -8.30 -25.41 -22.64
N CYS A 525 -7.31 -24.88 -21.92
CA CYS A 525 -7.24 -23.46 -21.59
C CYS A 525 -6.16 -22.74 -22.41
N VAL A 526 -4.92 -23.21 -22.33
CA VAL A 526 -3.78 -22.56 -23.01
C VAL A 526 -2.67 -23.57 -23.34
N THR A 527 -2.01 -23.35 -24.47
CA THR A 527 -0.76 -24.06 -24.83
C THR A 527 0.38 -23.04 -24.87
N VAL A 528 1.52 -23.36 -24.24
CA VAL A 528 2.71 -22.50 -24.23
C VAL A 528 3.86 -23.24 -24.93
N ARG A 529 4.39 -22.65 -26.00
CA ARG A 529 5.42 -23.25 -26.86
C ARG A 529 6.62 -22.31 -27.04
N GLY A 530 7.81 -22.87 -27.22
CA GLY A 530 9.02 -22.09 -27.55
C GLY A 530 10.24 -22.62 -26.81
N GLU A 531 11.42 -22.51 -27.42
CA GLU A 531 12.69 -22.91 -26.81
C GLU A 531 12.71 -24.32 -26.17
N GLY A 532 12.07 -25.30 -26.83
CA GLY A 532 11.98 -26.69 -26.35
C GLY A 532 10.86 -26.94 -25.34
N ILE A 533 10.08 -25.92 -24.97
CA ILE A 533 8.88 -26.04 -24.13
C ILE A 533 7.66 -26.28 -25.04
N ASN A 534 6.78 -27.19 -24.61
CA ASN A 534 5.48 -27.45 -25.20
C ASN A 534 4.50 -27.92 -24.11
N GLU A 535 4.02 -26.97 -23.32
CA GLU A 535 3.13 -27.23 -22.18
C GLU A 535 1.67 -26.99 -22.59
N VAL A 536 0.83 -27.99 -22.40
CA VAL A 536 -0.62 -27.87 -22.58
C VAL A 536 -1.24 -27.86 -21.18
N VAL A 537 -1.86 -26.73 -20.80
CA VAL A 537 -2.42 -26.55 -19.46
C VAL A 537 -3.94 -26.55 -19.52
N PRO A 538 -4.61 -27.56 -18.93
CA PRO A 538 -6.06 -27.61 -18.84
C PRO A 538 -6.64 -26.56 -17.90
N PHE A 539 -7.92 -26.23 -18.10
CA PHE A 539 -8.67 -25.33 -17.24
C PHE A 539 -8.80 -25.90 -15.82
N GLY A 540 -8.52 -25.06 -14.82
CA GLY A 540 -8.50 -25.40 -13.40
C GLY A 540 -7.12 -25.73 -12.83
N GLU A 541 -6.08 -25.78 -13.67
CA GLU A 541 -4.72 -26.13 -13.25
C GLU A 541 -3.79 -24.92 -13.14
N ILE A 542 -2.69 -25.14 -12.41
CA ILE A 542 -1.52 -24.25 -12.42
C ILE A 542 -0.33 -25.07 -12.88
N ARG A 543 0.52 -24.49 -13.72
CA ARG A 543 1.82 -25.05 -14.11
C ARG A 543 2.91 -24.02 -13.87
N VAL A 544 4.06 -24.44 -13.36
CA VAL A 544 5.26 -23.60 -13.27
C VAL A 544 6.34 -24.20 -14.15
N ILE A 545 6.79 -23.44 -15.14
CA ILE A 545 7.90 -23.80 -16.01
C ILE A 545 9.21 -23.35 -15.35
N PRO A 546 10.16 -24.25 -15.10
CA PRO A 546 11.47 -23.89 -14.57
C PRO A 546 12.20 -22.91 -15.50
N CYS A 547 12.61 -21.77 -14.94
CA CYS A 547 13.35 -20.72 -15.62
C CYS A 547 13.99 -19.86 -14.52
N ASP A 548 15.32 -19.77 -14.51
CA ASP A 548 16.07 -19.16 -13.42
C ASP A 548 16.03 -17.62 -13.46
N ARG A 549 16.54 -16.99 -12.40
CA ARG A 549 16.66 -15.51 -12.34
C ARG A 549 17.55 -15.01 -13.47
N LYS A 550 17.14 -13.92 -14.13
CA LYS A 550 17.83 -13.33 -15.29
C LYS A 550 17.89 -14.25 -16.52
N GLU A 551 17.21 -15.40 -16.49
CA GLU A 551 16.95 -16.22 -17.68
C GLU A 551 15.68 -15.72 -18.37
N PHE A 552 15.73 -15.61 -19.69
CA PHE A 552 14.61 -15.18 -20.52
C PHE A 552 14.31 -16.23 -21.56
N LYS A 553 13.03 -16.45 -21.84
CA LYS A 553 12.54 -17.37 -22.87
C LYS A 553 11.57 -16.67 -23.79
N ASP A 554 11.76 -16.80 -25.09
CA ASP A 554 10.81 -16.36 -26.10
C ASP A 554 9.72 -17.44 -26.28
N LEU A 555 8.54 -17.20 -25.69
CA LEU A 555 7.44 -18.15 -25.68
C LEU A 555 6.22 -17.61 -26.44
N THR A 556 5.57 -18.50 -27.18
CA THR A 556 4.27 -18.30 -27.81
C THR A 556 3.18 -18.90 -26.93
N ILE A 557 2.23 -18.08 -26.52
CA ILE A 557 1.08 -18.42 -25.69
C ILE A 557 -0.14 -18.51 -26.61
N GLU A 558 -0.71 -19.70 -26.75
CA GLU A 558 -1.85 -20.01 -27.61
C GLU A 558 -3.08 -20.32 -26.72
N PRO A 559 -3.93 -19.31 -26.40
CA PRO A 559 -5.15 -19.57 -25.65
C PRO A 559 -6.17 -20.33 -26.51
N ALA A 560 -7.01 -21.14 -25.85
CA ALA A 560 -8.16 -21.74 -26.53
C ALA A 560 -9.16 -20.65 -26.96
N LYS A 561 -10.07 -20.98 -27.90
CA LYS A 561 -10.96 -20.01 -28.56
C LYS A 561 -11.77 -19.10 -27.63
N GLY A 562 -12.10 -19.55 -26.42
CA GLY A 562 -12.86 -18.80 -25.41
C GLY A 562 -12.00 -18.04 -24.40
N PHE A 563 -10.68 -18.02 -24.57
CA PHE A 563 -9.74 -17.41 -23.63
C PHE A 563 -8.95 -16.30 -24.29
N ASP A 564 -8.67 -15.24 -23.53
CA ASP A 564 -7.87 -14.09 -23.95
C ASP A 564 -6.62 -13.95 -23.08
N VAL A 565 -5.50 -13.60 -23.69
CA VAL A 565 -4.21 -13.33 -23.02
C VAL A 565 -3.66 -11.93 -23.34
N GLY A 566 -4.48 -11.05 -23.92
CA GLY A 566 -4.18 -9.64 -24.17
C GLY A 566 -4.34 -9.19 -25.63
N GLU A 567 -4.40 -10.13 -26.59
CA GLU A 567 -4.52 -9.82 -28.03
C GLU A 567 -5.92 -10.11 -28.59
N GLY A 568 -6.85 -10.56 -27.75
CA GLY A 568 -8.20 -10.98 -28.09
C GLY A 568 -8.39 -12.50 -27.99
N ALA A 569 -9.64 -12.92 -27.81
CA ALA A 569 -9.98 -14.32 -27.59
C ALA A 569 -9.44 -15.28 -28.69
N GLY A 570 -8.75 -16.34 -28.26
CA GLY A 570 -8.18 -17.37 -29.13
C GLY A 570 -6.98 -16.93 -29.97
N LYS A 571 -6.47 -15.70 -29.80
CA LYS A 571 -5.31 -15.21 -30.55
C LYS A 571 -4.03 -15.48 -29.78
N ALA A 572 -3.07 -16.06 -30.48
CA ALA A 572 -1.75 -16.33 -29.92
C ALA A 572 -0.93 -15.05 -29.76
N VAL A 573 -0.09 -15.01 -28.73
CA VAL A 573 0.84 -13.91 -28.46
C VAL A 573 2.23 -14.47 -28.19
N THR A 574 3.26 -13.86 -28.78
CA THR A 574 4.65 -14.18 -28.46
C THR A 574 5.23 -13.06 -27.60
N ARG A 575 5.87 -13.44 -26.49
CA ARG A 575 6.52 -12.52 -25.55
C ARG A 575 7.81 -13.13 -25.00
N LYS A 576 8.77 -12.27 -24.69
CA LYS A 576 9.98 -12.62 -23.95
C LYS A 576 9.65 -12.64 -22.46
N LEU A 577 9.71 -13.81 -21.84
CA LEU A 577 9.31 -14.01 -20.44
C LEU A 577 10.51 -14.37 -19.57
N GLU A 578 10.54 -13.79 -18.38
CA GLU A 578 11.51 -14.06 -17.31
C GLU A 578 10.87 -14.92 -16.21
N GLY A 579 11.61 -15.94 -15.74
CA GLY A 579 11.15 -16.87 -14.70
C GLY A 579 11.33 -16.39 -13.27
N GLY A 580 12.31 -15.54 -13.00
CA GLY A 580 12.52 -14.99 -11.66
C GLY A 580 12.88 -16.07 -10.63
N THR A 581 12.36 -15.94 -9.40
CA THR A 581 12.68 -16.87 -8.30
C THR A 581 11.79 -18.11 -8.23
N VAL A 582 10.67 -18.12 -8.95
CA VAL A 582 9.66 -19.18 -8.92
C VAL A 582 9.64 -19.95 -10.24
N GLY A 583 9.75 -19.24 -11.36
CA GLY A 583 9.59 -19.77 -12.71
C GLY A 583 8.51 -19.00 -13.49
N ILE A 584 8.28 -19.40 -14.75
CA ILE A 584 7.17 -18.85 -15.54
C ILE A 584 5.89 -19.57 -15.10
N ILE A 585 4.92 -18.82 -14.59
CA ILE A 585 3.71 -19.35 -13.98
C ILE A 585 2.57 -19.31 -15.02
N ILE A 586 1.88 -20.42 -15.22
CA ILE A 586 0.66 -20.50 -16.02
C ILE A 586 -0.51 -20.76 -15.07
N ASP A 587 -1.40 -19.78 -14.94
CA ASP A 587 -2.61 -19.85 -14.14
C ASP A 587 -3.84 -20.06 -15.03
N ALA A 588 -4.20 -21.33 -15.25
CA ALA A 588 -5.34 -21.73 -16.06
C ALA A 588 -6.63 -21.89 -15.23
N ARG A 589 -6.70 -21.33 -14.02
CA ARG A 589 -7.89 -21.44 -13.14
C ARG A 589 -9.06 -20.58 -13.59
N GLY A 590 -8.87 -19.77 -14.64
CA GLY A 590 -9.90 -18.90 -15.24
C GLY A 590 -10.00 -17.54 -14.57
N ARG A 591 -10.77 -16.66 -15.21
CA ARG A 591 -11.13 -15.33 -14.69
C ARG A 591 -12.60 -15.03 -15.01
N PRO A 592 -13.42 -14.61 -14.03
CA PRO A 592 -13.08 -14.50 -12.61
C PRO A 592 -12.83 -15.87 -11.97
N PHE A 593 -11.87 -15.93 -11.05
CA PHE A 593 -11.56 -17.10 -10.25
C PHE A 593 -12.28 -17.02 -8.90
N ASP A 594 -12.95 -18.10 -8.51
CA ASP A 594 -13.59 -18.18 -7.19
C ASP A 594 -13.50 -19.61 -6.65
N VAL A 595 -13.11 -19.71 -5.38
CA VAL A 595 -13.06 -20.97 -4.64
C VAL A 595 -14.24 -20.98 -3.69
N LYS A 596 -15.09 -21.98 -3.76
CA LYS A 596 -16.23 -22.11 -2.85
C LYS A 596 -15.90 -23.03 -1.69
N LEU A 597 -16.32 -22.65 -0.48
CA LEU A 597 -16.05 -23.42 0.74
C LEU A 597 -16.67 -24.82 0.71
N ASP A 598 -17.87 -24.93 0.14
CA ASP A 598 -18.71 -26.14 0.07
C ASP A 598 -18.34 -27.07 -1.09
N ASP A 599 -17.40 -26.68 -1.97
CA ASP A 599 -16.92 -27.54 -3.04
C ASP A 599 -16.16 -28.76 -2.46
N PRO A 600 -16.64 -30.00 -2.68
CA PRO A 600 -15.97 -31.21 -2.21
C PRO A 600 -14.54 -31.36 -2.77
N ALA A 601 -14.25 -30.79 -3.94
CA ALA A 601 -12.94 -30.84 -4.57
C ALA A 601 -11.97 -29.75 -4.06
N ARG A 602 -12.45 -28.77 -3.29
CA ARG A 602 -11.69 -27.60 -2.81
C ARG A 602 -10.32 -27.96 -2.23
N ILE A 603 -10.30 -28.84 -1.22
CA ILE A 603 -9.06 -29.23 -0.54
C ILE A 603 -8.10 -29.92 -1.51
N GLY A 604 -8.62 -30.81 -2.36
CA GLY A 604 -7.83 -31.50 -3.37
C GLY A 604 -7.19 -30.52 -4.36
N ASN A 605 -7.96 -29.54 -4.83
CA ASN A 605 -7.49 -28.52 -5.76
C ASN A 605 -6.43 -27.60 -5.11
N LEU A 606 -6.67 -27.14 -3.88
CA LEU A 606 -5.67 -26.33 -3.16
C LEU A 606 -4.35 -27.09 -2.95
N ARG A 607 -4.41 -28.39 -2.60
CA ARG A 607 -3.21 -29.22 -2.47
C ARG A 607 -2.49 -29.38 -3.82
N LYS A 608 -3.21 -29.61 -4.92
CA LYS A 608 -2.62 -29.66 -6.28
C LYS A 608 -1.93 -28.36 -6.65
N TRP A 609 -2.52 -27.21 -6.33
CA TRP A 609 -1.91 -25.91 -6.61
C TRP A 609 -0.67 -25.66 -5.76
N LEU A 610 -0.65 -26.09 -4.49
CA LEU A 610 0.57 -26.05 -3.68
C LEU A 610 1.69 -26.91 -4.30
N GLU A 611 1.36 -28.13 -4.74
CA GLU A 611 2.32 -29.02 -5.41
C GLU A 611 2.86 -28.43 -6.71
N ALA A 612 2.01 -27.76 -7.51
CA ALA A 612 2.43 -27.10 -8.75
C ALA A 612 3.51 -26.02 -8.51
N PHE A 613 3.48 -25.37 -7.34
CA PHE A 613 4.49 -24.41 -6.89
C PHE A 613 5.66 -25.06 -6.11
N GLY A 614 5.68 -26.39 -6.00
CA GLY A 614 6.67 -27.13 -5.21
C GLY A 614 6.60 -26.85 -3.71
N LEU A 615 5.45 -26.39 -3.20
CA LEU A 615 5.24 -26.08 -1.79
C LEU A 615 4.89 -27.35 -1.00
N PRO A 616 5.31 -27.44 0.28
CA PRO A 616 4.98 -28.59 1.10
C PRO A 616 3.46 -28.67 1.33
N LEU A 617 2.96 -29.90 1.46
CA LEU A 617 1.57 -30.12 1.84
C LEU A 617 1.43 -30.16 3.37
N PRO A 618 0.33 -29.62 3.93
CA PRO A 618 -0.01 -29.86 5.32
C PRO A 618 -0.26 -31.36 5.53
N LYS A 619 -0.09 -31.82 6.77
CA LYS A 619 -0.26 -33.23 7.13
C LYS A 619 -1.69 -33.73 6.96
#